data_AF-A0A2E9Z8P5-F1
#
_entry.id   AF-A0A2E9Z8P5-F1
#
_cell.length_a   1.000
_cell.length_b   1.000
_cell.length_c   1.000
_cell.angle_alpha   90.00
_cell.angle_beta   90.00
_cell.angle_gamma   90.00
#
_symmetry.space_group_name_H-M   'P 1'
#
loop_
_entity.id
_entity.type
_entity.pdbx_description
1 polymer ?
#
loop_
_entity_poly.entity_id
_entity_poly.type
_entity_poly.pdbx_seq_one_letter_code
_entity_poly.pdbx_strand_id
1 'polypeptide(L)'
;MSNSFTSPPLLTDASRVVAGQTIRTTEIARLADSSNYAFATGGTSNVLSQTWDDSSFRQDSTSFVEMCQWYIPQISSSHQTLKIHLSAWSSAGGAQASFSFVVGGATYQQTITITDSSRYGSSFNTATINISSTHNDFAGLLKMEIKAPSGGEVEVLGIMVNWSPLTSPLAAGQHFHQLSEYVPQGQTRLSADLPLSSRTGVELINNINTLKRRPRVLFNWSGVKGVSSGSSISSAGAVVQAIAFGDLNSMMSESAIFPGIKDDPTLHLYAYVNIRQDGGSYSALSIDLLGERITMNSTGWTTHTLSFRLDELPRSNEFGLSMYRIGPDDSEHNRIHLYIKGTDIDGSSGAFKPYIAGLTIIGV
;
A
#
# COMPACT_ATOMS: atom_id res chain seq x y z
N MET A 1 30.60 -6.85 -16.47
CA MET A 1 29.21 -6.66 -16.96
C MET A 1 28.46 -5.94 -15.86
N SER A 2 28.20 -4.64 -16.00
CA SER A 2 27.53 -3.89 -14.94
C SER A 2 26.05 -3.77 -15.26
N ASN A 3 25.19 -4.38 -14.45
CA ASN A 3 23.76 -4.11 -14.34
C ASN A 3 23.52 -2.83 -13.50
N SER A 4 24.35 -1.83 -13.76
CA SER A 4 24.23 -0.49 -13.19
C SER A 4 23.04 0.24 -13.79
N PHE A 5 22.60 1.24 -13.05
CA PHE A 5 21.69 2.26 -13.50
C PHE A 5 22.08 3.63 -12.92
N THR A 6 21.63 4.69 -13.59
CA THR A 6 21.71 6.09 -13.16
C THR A 6 20.37 6.54 -12.54
N SER A 7 20.40 7.56 -11.67
CA SER A 7 19.22 8.01 -10.92
C SER A 7 19.13 9.55 -10.89
N PRO A 8 18.18 10.18 -11.61
CA PRO A 8 17.27 9.57 -12.58
C PRO A 8 17.99 9.21 -13.90
N PRO A 9 17.52 8.19 -14.65
CA PRO A 9 18.10 7.81 -15.93
C PRO A 9 17.71 8.77 -17.06
N LEU A 10 18.57 8.85 -18.08
CA LEU A 10 18.22 9.49 -19.34
C LEU A 10 17.30 8.57 -20.14
N LEU A 11 16.08 9.02 -20.41
CA LEU A 11 15.09 8.26 -21.18
C LEU A 11 15.53 8.07 -22.64
N THR A 12 15.15 6.93 -23.20
CA THR A 12 15.33 6.64 -24.63
C THR A 12 14.42 7.54 -25.46
N ASP A 13 14.96 8.09 -26.55
CA ASP A 13 14.16 8.84 -27.52
C ASP A 13 13.37 7.85 -28.41
N ALA A 14 12.06 7.79 -28.21
CA ALA A 14 11.17 6.89 -28.94
C ALA A 14 11.23 7.11 -30.46
N SER A 15 11.49 8.33 -30.93
CA SER A 15 11.58 8.65 -32.36
C SER A 15 12.79 8.00 -33.05
N ARG A 16 13.81 7.62 -32.27
CA ARG A 16 15.08 7.04 -32.77
C ARG A 16 15.14 5.53 -32.73
N VAL A 17 14.13 4.90 -32.15
CA VAL A 17 13.96 3.43 -32.12
C VAL A 17 12.83 2.98 -33.05
N VAL A 18 12.37 3.86 -33.94
CA VAL A 18 11.38 3.55 -34.99
C VAL A 18 12.05 2.75 -36.11
N ALA A 19 11.31 1.79 -36.67
CA ALA A 19 11.75 0.99 -37.80
C ALA A 19 12.23 1.87 -38.97
N GLY A 20 13.37 1.53 -39.55
CA GLY A 20 13.97 2.25 -40.69
C GLY A 20 14.99 3.33 -40.31
N GLN A 21 15.20 3.63 -39.03
CA GLN A 21 16.31 4.48 -38.57
C GLN A 21 17.47 3.66 -38.00
N THR A 22 18.69 4.21 -38.07
CA THR A 22 19.85 3.62 -37.41
C THR A 22 19.68 3.69 -35.90
N ILE A 23 19.48 2.54 -35.27
CA ILE A 23 19.45 2.40 -33.81
C ILE A 23 20.84 2.69 -33.27
N ARG A 24 20.99 3.76 -32.50
CA ARG A 24 22.26 4.11 -31.86
C ARG A 24 22.46 3.25 -30.61
N THR A 25 23.68 2.79 -30.40
CA THR A 25 24.08 2.04 -29.19
C THR A 25 23.74 2.76 -27.89
N THR A 26 23.76 4.10 -27.90
CA THR A 26 23.38 4.94 -26.75
C THR A 26 21.92 4.80 -26.35
N GLU A 27 21.00 4.59 -27.30
CA GLU A 27 19.56 4.52 -27.02
C GLU A 27 19.18 3.19 -26.37
N ILE A 28 19.81 2.09 -26.80
CA ILE A 28 19.63 0.76 -26.20
C ILE A 28 20.27 0.70 -24.81
N ALA A 29 21.43 1.34 -24.62
CA ALA A 29 22.04 1.47 -23.30
C ALA A 29 21.14 2.22 -22.31
N ARG A 30 20.45 3.28 -22.76
CA ARG A 30 19.45 4.02 -21.95
C ARG A 30 18.21 3.20 -21.62
N LEU A 31 17.77 2.31 -22.53
CA LEU A 31 16.67 1.40 -22.26
C LEU A 31 17.04 0.40 -21.15
N ALA A 32 18.26 -0.14 -21.19
CA ALA A 32 18.78 -1.01 -20.15
C ALA A 32 18.87 -0.30 -18.79
N ASP A 33 19.40 0.92 -18.79
CA ASP A 33 19.50 1.79 -17.62
C ASP A 33 18.12 2.05 -17.02
N SER A 34 17.16 2.48 -17.86
CA SER A 34 15.77 2.75 -17.46
C SER A 34 15.05 1.51 -16.92
N SER A 35 15.25 0.33 -17.54
CA SER A 35 14.68 -0.92 -17.05
C SER A 35 15.20 -1.25 -15.64
N ASN A 36 16.51 -1.21 -15.45
CA ASN A 36 17.14 -1.49 -14.15
C ASN A 36 16.71 -0.48 -13.08
N TYR A 37 16.67 0.81 -13.42
CA TYR A 37 16.16 1.86 -12.54
C TYR A 37 14.70 1.65 -12.16
N ALA A 38 13.84 1.30 -13.12
CA ALA A 38 12.42 1.02 -12.88
C ALA A 38 12.22 -0.20 -11.98
N PHE A 39 13.05 -1.24 -12.10
CA PHE A 39 13.03 -2.36 -11.16
C PHE A 39 13.50 -1.93 -9.76
N ALA A 40 14.56 -1.13 -9.67
CA ALA A 40 15.14 -0.69 -8.40
C ALA A 40 14.25 0.28 -7.60
N THR A 41 13.51 1.15 -8.29
CA THR A 41 12.79 2.29 -7.67
C THR A 41 11.27 2.28 -7.91
N GLY A 42 10.79 1.56 -8.92
CA GLY A 42 9.36 1.52 -9.23
C GLY A 42 8.55 0.94 -8.08
N GLY A 43 7.53 1.67 -7.61
CA GLY A 43 6.67 1.22 -6.51
C GLY A 43 7.33 1.23 -5.13
N THR A 44 8.54 1.78 -4.98
CA THR A 44 9.18 1.99 -3.66
C THR A 44 8.76 3.29 -2.98
N SER A 45 7.86 4.04 -3.63
CA SER A 45 7.19 5.21 -3.05
C SER A 45 6.32 4.82 -1.85
N ASN A 46 5.61 5.81 -1.30
CA ASN A 46 4.74 5.60 -0.16
C ASN A 46 3.65 4.55 -0.48
N VAL A 47 3.63 3.45 0.27
CA VAL A 47 2.64 2.35 0.16
C VAL A 47 1.56 2.44 1.26
N LEU A 48 1.77 3.30 2.26
CA LEU A 48 0.78 3.61 3.29
C LEU A 48 1.04 5.03 3.79
N SER A 49 0.08 5.93 3.60
CA SER A 49 0.07 7.25 4.23
C SER A 49 -1.26 7.43 4.93
N GLN A 50 -1.25 7.59 6.24
CA GLN A 50 -2.46 7.89 6.99
C GLN A 50 -2.15 8.87 8.12
N THR A 51 -3.00 9.88 8.24
CA THR A 51 -2.96 10.88 9.31
C THR A 51 -4.29 10.90 10.02
N TRP A 52 -4.27 11.32 11.28
CA TRP A 52 -5.44 11.43 12.13
C TRP A 52 -5.56 12.82 12.70
N ASP A 53 -6.77 13.18 13.14
CA ASP A 53 -6.98 14.44 13.82
C ASP A 53 -6.30 14.43 15.19
N ASP A 54 -5.93 15.62 15.63
CA ASP A 54 -5.32 15.85 16.93
C ASP A 54 -6.18 15.23 18.05
N SER A 55 -5.51 14.61 19.02
CA SER A 55 -6.12 13.96 20.19
C SER A 55 -7.06 12.78 19.91
N SER A 56 -7.19 12.30 18.67
CA SER A 56 -8.10 11.18 18.34
C SER A 56 -7.46 9.80 18.54
N PHE A 57 -6.18 9.65 18.21
CA PHE A 57 -5.45 8.40 18.33
C PHE A 57 -4.61 8.40 19.61
N ARG A 58 -5.21 7.96 20.72
CA ARG A 58 -4.54 7.86 22.02
C ARG A 58 -4.52 6.45 22.61
N GLN A 59 -3.51 6.19 23.44
CA GLN A 59 -3.33 4.96 24.18
C GLN A 59 -2.63 5.23 25.52
N ASP A 60 -3.15 4.66 26.61
CA ASP A 60 -2.63 4.79 27.99
C ASP A 60 -2.26 3.44 28.64
N SER A 61 -2.46 2.32 27.92
CA SER A 61 -2.11 0.99 28.40
C SER A 61 -0.60 0.76 28.48
N THR A 62 -0.16 0.15 29.57
CA THR A 62 1.24 -0.27 29.76
C THR A 62 1.59 -1.59 29.05
N SER A 63 0.64 -2.20 28.34
CA SER A 63 0.86 -3.36 27.45
C SER A 63 0.67 -2.95 25.99
N PHE A 64 1.24 -3.72 25.06
CA PHE A 64 0.98 -3.50 23.63
C PHE A 64 -0.50 -3.77 23.33
N VAL A 65 -1.15 -2.78 22.73
CA VAL A 65 -2.53 -2.85 22.25
C VAL A 65 -2.52 -2.62 20.75
N GLU A 66 -3.09 -3.54 19.98
CA GLU A 66 -3.26 -3.36 18.55
C GLU A 66 -4.18 -2.18 18.27
N MET A 67 -3.71 -1.26 17.42
CA MET A 67 -4.42 -0.03 17.07
C MET A 67 -4.90 -0.05 15.63
N CYS A 68 -4.05 -0.42 14.68
CA CYS A 68 -4.35 -0.39 13.24
C CYS A 68 -3.72 -1.56 12.48
N GLN A 69 -4.25 -1.83 11.29
CA GLN A 69 -3.71 -2.85 10.39
C GLN A 69 -3.99 -2.52 8.92
N TRP A 70 -3.03 -2.83 8.05
CA TRP A 70 -3.10 -2.53 6.61
C TRP A 70 -2.48 -3.67 5.80
N TYR A 71 -3.00 -3.92 4.60
CA TYR A 71 -2.25 -4.72 3.63
C TYR A 71 -1.22 -3.84 2.91
N ILE A 72 0.00 -4.36 2.76
CA ILE A 72 1.11 -3.70 2.08
C ILE A 72 1.59 -4.62 0.95
N PRO A 73 1.66 -4.16 -0.30
CA PRO A 73 2.08 -4.99 -1.42
C PRO A 73 3.55 -5.35 -1.33
N GLN A 74 3.90 -6.58 -1.72
CA GLN A 74 5.28 -7.00 -1.90
C GLN A 74 5.72 -6.74 -3.34
N ILE A 75 6.49 -5.68 -3.54
CA ILE A 75 6.82 -5.18 -4.88
C ILE A 75 7.82 -6.07 -5.63
N SER A 76 8.69 -6.84 -4.95
CA SER A 76 9.45 -7.97 -5.50
C SER A 76 10.15 -8.74 -4.35
N SER A 77 10.69 -9.92 -4.62
CA SER A 77 11.47 -10.69 -3.63
C SER A 77 12.80 -10.03 -3.25
N SER A 78 13.29 -9.11 -4.07
CA SER A 78 14.53 -8.37 -3.82
C SER A 78 14.34 -7.18 -2.88
N HIS A 79 13.11 -6.65 -2.73
CA HIS A 79 12.83 -5.50 -1.87
C HIS A 79 12.51 -5.99 -0.46
N GLN A 80 13.55 -6.15 0.36
CA GLN A 80 13.46 -6.80 1.67
C GLN A 80 13.39 -5.81 2.84
N THR A 81 13.44 -4.51 2.57
CA THR A 81 13.54 -3.48 3.61
C THR A 81 12.35 -2.56 3.56
N LEU A 82 11.45 -2.67 4.55
CA LEU A 82 10.29 -1.81 4.72
C LEU A 82 10.61 -0.72 5.75
N LYS A 83 10.57 0.55 5.35
CA LYS A 83 10.82 1.71 6.21
C LYS A 83 9.50 2.26 6.72
N ILE A 84 9.48 2.57 8.01
CA ILE A 84 8.31 3.10 8.72
C ILE A 84 8.70 4.44 9.32
N HIS A 85 7.86 5.45 9.10
CA HIS A 85 7.96 6.78 9.66
C HIS A 85 6.70 7.05 10.48
N LEU A 86 6.87 7.34 11.77
CA LEU A 86 5.79 7.52 12.73
C LEU A 86 5.89 8.92 13.36
N SER A 87 4.86 9.74 13.16
CA SER A 87 4.66 10.96 13.94
C SER A 87 3.83 10.62 15.16
N ALA A 88 4.48 10.59 16.32
CA ALA A 88 3.85 10.27 17.59
C ALA A 88 4.53 11.04 18.72
N TRP A 89 3.75 11.34 19.75
CA TRP A 89 4.15 12.03 20.96
C TRP A 89 3.82 11.19 22.18
N SER A 90 4.58 11.36 23.25
CA SER A 90 4.31 10.75 24.54
C SER A 90 4.39 11.77 25.67
N SER A 91 3.45 11.68 26.62
CA SER A 91 3.45 12.55 27.81
C SER A 91 4.55 12.21 28.82
N ALA A 92 5.14 11.02 28.72
CA ALA A 92 6.28 10.59 29.53
C ALA A 92 7.27 9.71 28.72
N GLY A 93 8.48 9.53 29.23
CA GLY A 93 9.47 8.65 28.58
C GLY A 93 9.09 7.17 28.67
N GLY A 94 9.43 6.38 27.64
CA GLY A 94 9.25 4.92 27.63
C GLY A 94 8.08 4.40 26.80
N ALA A 95 7.41 5.28 26.05
CA ALA A 95 6.42 4.90 25.04
C ALA A 95 7.04 4.09 23.89
N GLN A 96 6.28 3.11 23.38
CA GLN A 96 6.73 2.23 22.31
C GLN A 96 5.63 1.97 21.28
N ALA A 97 6.03 1.86 20.02
CA ALA A 97 5.20 1.38 18.92
C ALA A 97 5.81 0.11 18.33
N SER A 98 5.09 -1.00 18.38
CA SER A 98 5.49 -2.26 17.76
C SER A 98 4.82 -2.42 16.40
N PHE A 99 5.59 -2.83 15.41
CA PHE A 99 5.12 -3.12 14.06
C PHE A 99 5.41 -4.57 13.75
N SER A 100 4.39 -5.31 13.30
CA SER A 100 4.54 -6.68 12.81
C SER A 100 4.05 -6.78 11.37
N PHE A 101 4.92 -7.22 10.47
CA PHE A 101 4.61 -7.49 9.08
C PHE A 101 4.55 -9.01 8.85
N VAL A 102 3.39 -9.51 8.45
CA VAL A 102 3.14 -10.93 8.18
C VAL A 102 3.01 -11.15 6.67
N VAL A 103 3.89 -11.97 6.09
CA VAL A 103 3.89 -12.32 4.66
C VAL A 103 4.35 -13.76 4.50
N GLY A 104 3.70 -14.54 3.63
CA GLY A 104 4.00 -15.96 3.41
C GLY A 104 3.97 -16.82 4.68
N GLY A 105 3.16 -16.43 5.68
CA GLY A 105 3.10 -17.08 7.00
C GLY A 105 4.26 -16.75 7.95
N ALA A 106 5.30 -16.04 7.49
CA ALA A 106 6.38 -15.54 8.34
C ALA A 106 6.00 -14.19 8.95
N THR A 107 6.49 -13.92 10.16
CA THR A 107 6.28 -12.65 10.86
C THR A 107 7.62 -11.95 11.08
N TYR A 108 7.71 -10.69 10.68
CA TYR A 108 8.85 -9.80 10.92
C TYR A 108 8.42 -8.65 11.80
N GLN A 109 9.20 -8.33 12.82
CA GLN A 109 8.82 -7.33 13.81
C GLN A 109 9.90 -6.29 14.04
N GLN A 110 9.46 -5.08 14.38
CA GLN A 110 10.34 -4.01 14.84
C GLN A 110 9.59 -3.14 15.85
N THR A 111 10.31 -2.64 16.86
CA THR A 111 9.76 -1.69 17.84
C THR A 111 10.46 -0.34 17.74
N ILE A 112 9.68 0.73 17.78
CA ILE A 112 10.14 2.12 17.87
C ILE A 112 9.92 2.60 19.30
N THR A 113 10.92 3.26 19.88
CA THR A 113 10.73 4.07 21.10
C THR A 113 10.29 5.47 20.69
N ILE A 114 9.19 5.95 21.23
CA ILE A 114 8.67 7.30 20.94
C ILE A 114 9.39 8.28 21.87
N THR A 115 10.18 9.18 21.29
CA THR A 115 11.03 10.12 22.04
C THR A 115 10.49 11.54 22.08
N ASP A 116 9.51 11.87 21.24
CA ASP A 116 8.93 13.20 21.19
C ASP A 116 8.09 13.48 22.45
N SER A 117 8.48 14.51 23.19
CA SER A 117 7.75 15.04 24.36
C SER A 117 7.18 16.45 24.14
N SER A 118 7.41 17.07 22.98
CA SER A 118 7.00 18.43 22.62
C SER A 118 5.83 18.49 21.63
N ARG A 119 5.01 17.43 21.59
CA ARG A 119 3.80 17.28 20.77
C ARG A 119 4.04 17.57 19.29
N TYR A 120 4.81 16.68 18.66
CA TYR A 120 5.17 16.70 17.23
C TYR A 120 6.17 17.81 16.87
N GLY A 121 6.93 18.29 17.85
CA GLY A 121 7.99 19.28 17.63
C GLY A 121 9.30 18.67 17.11
N SER A 122 9.41 17.34 17.07
CA SER A 122 10.61 16.62 16.62
C SER A 122 10.43 15.94 15.26
N SER A 123 11.54 15.43 14.71
CA SER A 123 11.53 14.61 13.48
C SER A 123 10.76 13.30 13.68
N PHE A 124 10.23 12.71 12.61
CA PHE A 124 9.58 11.40 12.64
C PHE A 124 10.42 10.34 13.37
N ASN A 125 9.75 9.54 14.21
CA ASN A 125 10.36 8.33 14.75
C ASN A 125 10.41 7.30 13.62
N THR A 126 11.53 6.59 13.45
CA THR A 126 11.72 5.68 12.31
C THR A 126 12.02 4.24 12.74
N ALA A 127 11.51 3.29 11.97
CA ALA A 127 11.86 1.87 12.07
C ALA A 127 12.15 1.30 10.69
N THR A 128 12.82 0.16 10.70
CA THR A 128 13.00 -0.68 9.52
C THR A 128 12.68 -2.12 9.87
N ILE A 129 11.79 -2.72 9.09
CA ILE A 129 11.52 -4.16 9.09
C ILE A 129 12.35 -4.77 7.95
N ASN A 130 13.18 -5.76 8.29
CA ASN A 130 13.98 -6.51 7.32
C ASN A 130 13.38 -7.91 7.12
N ILE A 131 13.04 -8.23 5.88
CA ILE A 131 12.48 -9.49 5.44
C ILE A 131 13.63 -10.41 5.06
N SER A 132 13.85 -11.48 5.83
CA SER A 132 14.99 -12.37 5.65
C SER A 132 14.73 -13.57 4.72
N SER A 133 13.49 -13.77 4.26
CA SER A 133 13.16 -14.86 3.33
C SER A 133 12.43 -14.36 2.09
N THR A 134 12.50 -15.17 1.03
CA THR A 134 11.76 -14.90 -0.21
C THR A 134 10.32 -15.38 -0.07
N HIS A 135 9.38 -14.53 -0.47
CA HIS A 135 7.94 -14.80 -0.47
C HIS A 135 7.35 -14.54 -1.85
N ASN A 136 6.28 -15.28 -2.17
CA ASN A 136 5.57 -15.20 -3.45
C ASN A 136 4.19 -14.53 -3.33
N ASP A 137 3.80 -14.09 -2.14
CA ASP A 137 2.53 -13.41 -1.90
C ASP A 137 2.52 -12.01 -2.53
N PHE A 138 1.34 -11.55 -2.98
CA PHE A 138 1.19 -10.20 -3.54
C PHE A 138 1.28 -9.10 -2.47
N ALA A 139 0.89 -9.42 -1.24
CA ALA A 139 0.82 -8.46 -0.15
C ALA A 139 0.96 -9.18 1.19
N GLY A 140 1.43 -8.44 2.20
CA GLY A 140 1.45 -8.88 3.60
C GLY A 140 0.65 -7.95 4.50
N LEU A 141 0.32 -8.42 5.69
CA LEU A 141 -0.42 -7.66 6.70
C LEU A 141 0.56 -6.92 7.62
N LEU A 142 0.55 -5.59 7.60
CA LEU A 142 1.24 -4.75 8.56
C LEU A 142 0.28 -4.41 9.71
N LYS A 143 0.66 -4.73 10.93
CA LYS A 143 -0.07 -4.40 12.16
C LYS A 143 0.75 -3.46 13.01
N MET A 144 0.08 -2.48 13.61
CA MET A 144 0.66 -1.54 14.58
C MET A 144 0.02 -1.72 15.95
N GLU A 145 0.88 -1.85 16.97
CA GLU A 145 0.50 -1.93 18.37
C GLU A 145 1.21 -0.83 19.15
N ILE A 146 0.51 -0.19 20.10
CA ILE A 146 1.07 0.90 20.91
C ILE A 146 1.10 0.48 22.37
N LYS A 147 2.17 0.88 23.06
CA LYS A 147 2.35 0.74 24.50
C LYS A 147 2.72 2.10 25.09
N ALA A 148 1.93 2.55 26.06
CA ALA A 148 2.18 3.75 26.82
C ALA A 148 3.16 3.52 27.98
N PRO A 149 3.87 4.57 28.44
CA PRO A 149 4.64 4.51 29.67
C PRO A 149 3.70 4.48 30.89
N SER A 150 4.21 3.99 32.02
CA SER A 150 3.44 3.98 33.27
C SER A 150 3.00 5.39 33.67
N GLY A 151 1.70 5.61 33.80
CA GLY A 151 1.14 6.92 34.17
C GLY A 151 1.21 7.99 33.08
N GLY A 152 1.48 7.60 31.83
CA GLY A 152 1.47 8.51 30.69
C GLY A 152 0.62 8.00 29.53
N GLU A 153 0.59 8.77 28.45
CA GLU A 153 -0.23 8.53 27.26
C GLU A 153 0.63 8.70 26.02
N VAL A 154 0.25 8.01 24.96
CA VAL A 154 0.83 8.13 23.62
C VAL A 154 -0.22 8.63 22.67
N GLU A 155 0.16 9.58 21.82
CA GLU A 155 -0.68 10.10 20.76
C GLU A 155 0.00 9.94 19.40
N VAL A 156 -0.71 9.41 18.41
CA VAL A 156 -0.18 9.20 17.05
C VAL A 156 -0.87 10.14 16.07
N LEU A 157 -0.11 10.98 15.39
CA LEU A 157 -0.65 11.90 14.39
C LEU A 157 -0.65 11.31 12.99
N GLY A 158 0.35 10.49 12.66
CA GLY A 158 0.44 9.93 11.31
C GLY A 158 1.50 8.87 11.14
N ILE A 159 1.31 8.06 10.11
CA ILE A 159 2.21 7.00 9.69
C ILE A 159 2.48 7.10 8.19
N MET A 160 3.73 6.87 7.81
CA MET A 160 4.13 6.63 6.43
C MET A 160 4.97 5.38 6.34
N VAL A 161 4.76 4.58 5.28
CA VAL A 161 5.53 3.35 5.05
C VAL A 161 5.92 3.25 3.60
N ASN A 162 7.17 2.88 3.32
CA ASN A 162 7.67 2.69 1.97
C ASN A 162 8.72 1.58 1.90
N TRP A 163 8.82 0.93 0.75
CA TRP A 163 9.93 0.02 0.49
C TRP A 163 11.21 0.81 0.26
N SER A 164 12.35 0.28 0.67
CA SER A 164 13.64 0.86 0.31
C SER A 164 13.97 0.54 -1.14
N PRO A 165 14.36 1.54 -1.96
CA PRO A 165 14.88 1.30 -3.28
C PRO A 165 16.13 0.42 -3.25
N LEU A 166 16.33 -0.37 -4.30
CA LEU A 166 17.60 -1.09 -4.49
C LEU A 166 18.71 -0.13 -4.92
N THR A 167 19.94 -0.45 -4.56
CA THR A 167 21.12 0.31 -4.98
C THR A 167 21.64 -0.15 -6.34
N SER A 168 22.29 0.75 -7.06
CA SER A 168 23.05 0.44 -8.27
C SER A 168 24.47 -0.04 -7.89
N PRO A 169 25.03 -1.07 -8.55
CA PRO A 169 24.36 -1.97 -9.49
C PRO A 169 23.39 -2.93 -8.77
N LEU A 170 22.40 -3.42 -9.51
CA LEU A 170 21.54 -4.50 -9.02
C LEU A 170 22.38 -5.75 -8.69
N ALA A 171 21.89 -6.65 -7.83
CA ALA A 171 22.59 -7.91 -7.61
C ALA A 171 22.58 -8.75 -8.90
N ALA A 172 23.64 -9.54 -9.10
CA ALA A 172 23.73 -10.39 -10.28
C ALA A 172 22.74 -11.56 -10.20
N GLY A 173 22.24 -12.01 -11.36
CA GLY A 173 21.30 -13.12 -11.46
C GLY A 173 19.86 -12.67 -11.68
N GLN A 174 18.94 -13.61 -11.51
CA GLN A 174 17.51 -13.40 -11.70
C GLN A 174 16.90 -12.82 -10.43
N HIS A 175 16.00 -11.87 -10.61
CA HIS A 175 15.11 -11.41 -9.57
C HIS A 175 13.69 -11.88 -9.86
N PHE A 176 12.85 -11.92 -8.83
CA PHE A 176 11.51 -12.44 -8.97
C PHE A 176 10.48 -11.47 -8.40
N HIS A 177 9.37 -11.34 -9.11
CA HIS A 177 8.10 -10.95 -8.53
C HIS A 177 7.18 -12.15 -8.65
N GLN A 178 6.97 -12.86 -7.54
CA GLN A 178 6.34 -14.17 -7.53
C GLN A 178 7.04 -15.15 -8.48
N LEU A 179 6.30 -15.70 -9.46
CA LEU A 179 6.80 -16.58 -10.51
C LEU A 179 7.32 -15.81 -11.74
N SER A 180 7.13 -14.49 -11.80
CA SER A 180 7.60 -13.68 -12.92
C SER A 180 9.04 -13.24 -12.69
N GLU A 181 9.88 -13.52 -13.69
CA GLU A 181 11.32 -13.29 -13.65
C GLU A 181 11.68 -11.89 -14.17
N TYR A 182 12.64 -11.25 -13.51
CA TYR A 182 13.29 -10.04 -13.98
C TYR A 182 14.80 -10.27 -14.08
N VAL A 183 15.37 -10.06 -15.27
CA VAL A 183 16.81 -10.21 -15.54
C VAL A 183 17.43 -8.83 -15.76
N PRO A 184 18.26 -8.34 -14.82
CA PRO A 184 18.95 -7.07 -14.99
C PRO A 184 19.77 -7.02 -16.27
N GLN A 185 19.69 -5.89 -16.97
CA GLN A 185 20.32 -5.71 -18.27
C GLN A 185 21.70 -5.05 -18.13
N GLY A 186 22.72 -5.61 -18.77
CA GLY A 186 24.08 -5.05 -18.72
C GLY A 186 24.25 -3.89 -19.68
N GLN A 187 24.33 -2.66 -19.18
CA GLN A 187 24.41 -1.45 -20.01
C GLN A 187 25.57 -1.49 -21.01
N THR A 188 26.77 -1.88 -20.56
CA THR A 188 27.98 -1.96 -21.43
C THR A 188 27.85 -2.98 -22.56
N ARG A 189 27.10 -4.06 -22.36
CA ARG A 189 26.87 -5.09 -23.39
C ARG A 189 25.90 -4.56 -24.44
N LEU A 190 24.91 -3.80 -24.02
CA LEU A 190 23.89 -3.22 -24.88
C LEU A 190 24.34 -1.95 -25.59
N SER A 191 25.40 -1.31 -25.10
CA SER A 191 26.09 -0.22 -25.79
C SER A 191 27.16 -0.71 -26.78
N ALA A 192 27.43 -2.01 -26.87
CA ALA A 192 28.38 -2.54 -27.83
C ALA A 192 27.80 -2.41 -29.24
N ASP A 193 28.64 -2.01 -30.20
CA ASP A 193 28.27 -1.94 -31.62
C ASP A 193 28.27 -3.34 -32.23
N LEU A 194 27.33 -4.16 -31.76
CA LEU A 194 27.14 -5.56 -32.15
C LEU A 194 25.64 -5.82 -32.35
N PRO A 195 25.27 -6.80 -33.19
CA PRO A 195 23.87 -7.18 -33.36
C PRO A 195 23.21 -7.51 -32.02
N LEU A 196 22.01 -6.97 -31.78
CA LEU A 196 21.20 -7.33 -30.64
C LEU A 196 20.76 -8.79 -30.74
N SER A 197 21.15 -9.60 -29.76
CA SER A 197 20.73 -11.00 -29.72
C SER A 197 19.22 -11.11 -29.48
N SER A 198 18.58 -12.09 -30.11
CA SER A 198 17.15 -12.41 -29.87
C SER A 198 16.85 -12.60 -28.37
N ARG A 199 17.79 -13.20 -27.64
CA ARG A 199 17.73 -13.35 -26.18
C ARG A 199 17.50 -12.03 -25.46
N THR A 200 18.23 -10.97 -25.82
CA THR A 200 18.08 -9.65 -25.21
C THR A 200 16.68 -9.06 -25.44
N GLY A 201 16.14 -9.22 -26.65
CA GLY A 201 14.79 -8.75 -26.96
C GLY A 201 13.73 -9.47 -26.12
N VAL A 202 13.82 -10.80 -26.02
CA VAL A 202 12.92 -11.62 -25.19
C VAL A 202 13.03 -11.25 -23.71
N GLU A 203 14.25 -11.09 -23.19
CA GLU A 203 14.48 -10.69 -21.78
C GLU A 203 13.90 -9.30 -21.49
N LEU A 204 14.06 -8.33 -22.39
CA LEU A 204 13.46 -7.00 -22.23
C LEU A 204 11.93 -7.04 -22.22
N ILE A 205 11.31 -7.81 -23.10
CA ILE A 205 9.85 -8.00 -23.13
C ILE A 205 9.38 -8.65 -21.83
N ASN A 206 10.06 -9.69 -21.36
CA ASN A 206 9.74 -10.36 -20.10
C ASN A 206 9.89 -9.41 -18.91
N ASN A 207 10.96 -8.61 -18.87
CA ASN A 207 11.16 -7.59 -17.84
C ASN A 207 10.02 -6.56 -17.82
N ILE A 208 9.58 -6.09 -19.00
CA ILE A 208 8.46 -5.16 -19.11
C ILE A 208 7.18 -5.80 -18.56
N ASN A 209 6.91 -7.06 -18.90
CA ASN A 209 5.74 -7.78 -18.38
C ASN A 209 5.82 -7.98 -16.86
N THR A 210 7.00 -8.29 -16.32
CA THR A 210 7.23 -8.38 -14.86
C THR A 210 7.03 -7.04 -14.16
N LEU A 211 7.47 -5.92 -14.78
CA LEU A 211 7.26 -4.58 -14.24
C LEU A 211 5.80 -4.12 -14.34
N LYS A 212 5.05 -4.58 -15.34
CA LYS A 212 3.61 -4.31 -15.47
C LYS A 212 2.81 -4.98 -14.37
N ARG A 213 3.15 -6.24 -14.05
CA ARG A 213 2.50 -7.05 -12.99
C ARG A 213 2.86 -6.64 -11.56
N ARG A 214 3.59 -5.53 -11.40
CA ARG A 214 4.15 -5.14 -10.12
C ARG A 214 3.05 -4.48 -9.28
N PRO A 215 2.78 -4.96 -8.05
CA PRO A 215 1.66 -4.51 -7.28
C PRO A 215 1.82 -3.03 -6.88
N ARG A 216 0.72 -2.29 -6.93
CA ARG A 216 0.64 -0.88 -6.54
C ARG A 216 -0.55 -0.66 -5.61
N VAL A 217 -0.33 0.12 -4.57
CA VAL A 217 -1.42 0.57 -3.71
C VAL A 217 -2.19 1.67 -4.43
N LEU A 218 -3.49 1.44 -4.64
CA LEU A 218 -4.40 2.43 -5.22
C LEU A 218 -5.22 3.12 -4.14
N PHE A 219 -5.55 2.39 -3.08
CA PHE A 219 -6.23 2.90 -1.89
C PHE A 219 -5.78 2.10 -0.67
N ASN A 220 -5.54 2.75 0.47
CA ASN A 220 -5.21 2.07 1.71
C ASN A 220 -5.69 2.88 2.93
N TRP A 221 -6.45 2.24 3.80
CA TRP A 221 -7.01 2.87 4.98
C TRP A 221 -7.29 1.84 6.08
N SER A 222 -7.05 2.22 7.34
CA SER A 222 -7.44 1.46 8.52
C SER A 222 -8.15 2.37 9.51
N GLY A 223 -9.25 1.89 10.09
CA GLY A 223 -9.80 2.48 11.31
C GLY A 223 -8.86 2.24 12.49
N VAL A 224 -8.99 3.07 13.52
CA VAL A 224 -8.23 2.93 14.77
C VAL A 224 -9.09 2.18 15.79
N LYS A 225 -8.50 1.23 16.50
CA LYS A 225 -9.12 0.52 17.62
C LYS A 225 -8.30 0.66 18.89
N GLY A 226 -8.84 0.15 19.99
CA GLY A 226 -8.13 0.08 21.26
C GLY A 226 -7.81 1.45 21.86
N VAL A 227 -8.42 2.53 21.37
CA VAL A 227 -8.20 3.87 21.91
C VAL A 227 -8.63 3.92 23.36
N SER A 228 -7.73 4.43 24.19
CA SER A 228 -7.97 4.68 25.60
C SER A 228 -7.17 5.91 26.02
N SER A 229 -7.73 6.66 26.96
CA SER A 229 -7.11 7.85 27.53
C SER A 229 -7.68 8.08 28.93
N GLY A 230 -6.81 8.42 29.86
CA GLY A 230 -7.17 8.92 31.20
C GLY A 230 -7.56 10.41 31.18
N SER A 231 -7.30 11.11 30.07
CA SER A 231 -7.71 12.50 29.85
C SER A 231 -9.24 12.61 29.66
N SER A 232 -9.83 13.76 30.01
CA SER A 232 -11.28 13.96 29.88
C SER A 232 -11.73 13.92 28.42
N ILE A 233 -12.96 13.47 28.16
CA ILE A 233 -13.56 13.41 26.81
C ILE A 233 -13.53 14.78 26.10
N SER A 234 -13.58 15.88 26.85
CA SER A 234 -13.46 17.25 26.30
C SER A 234 -12.09 17.56 25.68
N SER A 235 -11.10 16.69 25.88
CA SER A 235 -9.72 16.81 25.40
C SER A 235 -9.26 15.62 24.55
N ALA A 236 -10.08 14.59 24.42
CA ALA A 236 -9.84 13.40 23.60
C ALA A 236 -10.84 13.38 22.43
N GLY A 237 -10.35 13.36 21.20
CA GLY A 237 -11.18 13.30 20.00
C GLY A 237 -11.78 11.91 19.81
N ALA A 238 -12.97 11.82 19.20
CA ALA A 238 -13.51 10.55 18.77
C ALA A 238 -12.74 10.07 17.53
N VAL A 239 -12.12 8.88 17.61
CA VAL A 239 -11.40 8.32 16.46
C VAL A 239 -12.35 7.63 15.48
N VAL A 240 -11.99 7.69 14.20
CA VAL A 240 -12.70 6.94 13.15
C VAL A 240 -12.28 5.47 13.22
N GLN A 241 -13.27 4.59 13.44
CA GLN A 241 -13.07 3.15 13.58
C GLN A 241 -13.54 2.37 12.34
N ALA A 242 -14.38 2.99 11.52
CA ALA A 242 -15.07 2.35 10.41
C ALA A 242 -15.26 3.33 9.25
N ILE A 243 -15.37 2.81 8.03
CA ILE A 243 -15.84 3.57 6.87
C ILE A 243 -17.34 3.83 7.04
N ALA A 244 -17.72 5.10 7.11
CA ALA A 244 -19.12 5.53 7.23
C ALA A 244 -19.66 6.11 5.92
N PHE A 245 -20.97 6.23 5.82
CA PHE A 245 -21.63 6.83 4.64
C PHE A 245 -21.20 8.27 4.38
N GLY A 246 -20.90 9.04 5.45
CA GLY A 246 -20.46 10.43 5.35
C GLY A 246 -19.07 10.58 4.71
N ASP A 247 -18.29 9.50 4.72
CA ASP A 247 -16.91 9.50 4.22
C ASP A 247 -16.81 9.08 2.75
N LEU A 248 -17.90 8.63 2.12
CA LEU A 248 -17.88 8.06 0.76
C LEU A 248 -17.28 9.03 -0.28
N ASN A 249 -17.51 10.33 -0.11
CA ASN A 249 -17.02 11.36 -1.03
C ASN A 249 -15.60 11.87 -0.74
N SER A 250 -15.05 11.55 0.44
CA SER A 250 -13.69 11.91 0.82
C SER A 250 -12.72 10.72 0.79
N MET A 251 -13.22 9.50 0.99
CA MET A 251 -12.44 8.26 1.01
C MET A 251 -12.27 7.67 -0.39
N MET A 252 -11.72 8.44 -1.32
CA MET A 252 -11.40 7.95 -2.65
C MET A 252 -10.02 8.44 -3.12
N SER A 253 -9.47 7.72 -4.10
CA SER A 253 -8.28 8.07 -4.84
C SER A 253 -8.58 8.01 -6.33
N GLU A 254 -8.32 9.08 -7.07
CA GLU A 254 -8.33 9.02 -8.54
C GLU A 254 -7.01 8.41 -8.99
N SER A 255 -7.06 7.18 -9.51
CA SER A 255 -5.87 6.43 -9.88
C SER A 255 -5.88 6.01 -11.34
N ALA A 256 -4.72 6.17 -11.99
CA ALA A 256 -4.47 5.57 -13.29
C ALA A 256 -4.32 4.06 -13.13
N ILE A 257 -5.13 3.31 -13.85
CA ILE A 257 -4.99 1.86 -13.94
C ILE A 257 -4.22 1.52 -15.20
N PHE A 258 -3.44 0.45 -15.14
CA PHE A 258 -2.57 0.07 -16.25
C PHE A 258 -3.36 -0.18 -17.54
N PRO A 259 -2.87 0.34 -18.68
CA PRO A 259 -3.36 -0.05 -19.99
C PRO A 259 -3.24 -1.58 -20.15
N GLY A 260 -4.33 -2.22 -20.55
CA GLY A 260 -4.39 -3.67 -20.76
C GLY A 260 -4.91 -4.47 -19.56
N ILE A 261 -5.27 -3.85 -18.42
CA ILE A 261 -5.88 -4.62 -17.30
C ILE A 261 -7.20 -5.30 -17.70
N LYS A 262 -7.93 -4.72 -18.66
CA LYS A 262 -9.17 -5.31 -19.21
C LYS A 262 -8.88 -6.42 -20.22
N ASP A 263 -7.71 -6.40 -20.84
CA ASP A 263 -7.34 -7.27 -21.97
C ASP A 263 -6.45 -8.45 -21.52
N ASP A 264 -5.66 -8.26 -20.46
CA ASP A 264 -4.75 -9.24 -19.91
C ASP A 264 -5.40 -9.94 -18.69
N PRO A 265 -5.76 -11.23 -18.79
CA PRO A 265 -6.39 -11.96 -17.70
C PRO A 265 -5.45 -12.21 -16.52
N THR A 266 -4.18 -11.81 -16.60
CA THR A 266 -3.19 -11.94 -15.52
C THR A 266 -3.03 -10.67 -14.68
N LEU A 267 -3.71 -9.59 -15.05
CA LEU A 267 -3.74 -8.33 -14.30
C LEU A 267 -5.06 -8.20 -13.55
N HIS A 268 -4.98 -7.87 -12.26
CA HIS A 268 -6.14 -7.90 -11.37
C HIS A 268 -6.11 -6.75 -10.36
N LEU A 269 -7.30 -6.31 -9.95
CA LEU A 269 -7.47 -5.52 -8.75
C LEU A 269 -7.90 -6.42 -7.60
N TYR A 270 -7.20 -6.31 -6.47
CA TYR A 270 -7.56 -7.01 -5.25
C TYR A 270 -8.03 -6.01 -4.19
N ALA A 271 -9.24 -6.21 -3.68
CA ALA A 271 -9.72 -5.58 -2.47
C ALA A 271 -9.47 -6.48 -1.27
N TYR A 272 -8.73 -5.97 -0.29
CA TYR A 272 -8.60 -6.53 1.03
C TYR A 272 -9.54 -5.74 1.95
N VAL A 273 -10.53 -6.41 2.54
CA VAL A 273 -11.55 -5.78 3.38
C VAL A 273 -11.50 -6.39 4.77
N ASN A 274 -11.29 -5.55 5.79
CA ASN A 274 -11.28 -5.96 7.19
C ASN A 274 -12.63 -5.67 7.84
N ILE A 275 -13.30 -6.72 8.28
CA ILE A 275 -14.59 -6.62 8.96
C ILE A 275 -14.42 -6.86 10.46
N ARG A 276 -15.04 -6.00 11.27
CA ARG A 276 -15.10 -6.19 12.71
C ARG A 276 -16.52 -6.11 13.21
N GLN A 277 -16.72 -6.69 14.39
CA GLN A 277 -17.98 -6.71 15.09
C GLN A 277 -17.68 -6.76 16.59
N ASP A 278 -18.26 -5.82 17.35
CA ASP A 278 -18.00 -5.68 18.78
C ASP A 278 -18.98 -6.50 19.63
N GLY A 279 -19.12 -7.80 19.32
CA GLY A 279 -20.01 -8.75 19.99
C GLY A 279 -21.30 -9.06 19.20
N GLY A 280 -22.12 -9.99 19.70
CA GLY A 280 -23.36 -10.44 19.04
C GLY A 280 -23.15 -11.47 17.93
N SER A 281 -24.23 -11.83 17.24
CA SER A 281 -24.19 -12.75 16.08
C SER A 281 -23.86 -11.98 14.80
N TYR A 282 -22.97 -12.53 13.99
CA TYR A 282 -22.55 -11.88 12.74
C TYR A 282 -23.68 -11.83 11.71
N SER A 283 -23.87 -10.66 11.11
CA SER A 283 -24.73 -10.44 9.95
C SER A 283 -23.88 -10.11 8.74
N ALA A 284 -24.18 -10.66 7.57
CA ALA A 284 -23.44 -10.34 6.36
C ALA A 284 -23.43 -8.82 6.10
N LEU A 285 -22.25 -8.29 5.77
CA LEU A 285 -22.06 -6.88 5.40
C LEU A 285 -21.62 -6.83 3.93
N SER A 286 -22.13 -5.86 3.19
CA SER A 286 -21.74 -5.67 1.79
C SER A 286 -21.30 -4.24 1.52
N ILE A 287 -20.42 -4.09 0.56
CA ILE A 287 -19.90 -2.81 0.07
C ILE A 287 -19.83 -2.86 -1.46
N ASP A 288 -20.23 -1.77 -2.09
CA ASP A 288 -20.01 -1.56 -3.52
C ASP A 288 -18.64 -0.90 -3.73
N LEU A 289 -17.79 -1.55 -4.54
CA LEU A 289 -16.49 -1.06 -4.98
C LEU A 289 -16.40 -1.20 -6.50
N LEU A 290 -16.05 -0.12 -7.22
CA LEU A 290 -15.89 -0.12 -8.68
C LEU A 290 -17.12 -0.65 -9.45
N GLY A 291 -18.32 -0.40 -8.91
CA GLY A 291 -19.61 -0.82 -9.45
C GLY A 291 -19.95 -2.30 -9.17
N GLU A 292 -19.11 -3.01 -8.42
CA GLU A 292 -19.30 -4.40 -8.02
C GLU A 292 -19.65 -4.50 -6.53
N ARG A 293 -20.69 -5.27 -6.22
CA ARG A 293 -21.09 -5.56 -4.84
C ARG A 293 -20.31 -6.73 -4.28
N ILE A 294 -19.63 -6.49 -3.18
CA ILE A 294 -18.88 -7.49 -2.43
C ILE A 294 -19.63 -7.78 -1.14
N THR A 295 -19.81 -9.05 -0.81
CA THR A 295 -20.45 -9.47 0.44
C THR A 295 -19.46 -10.24 1.30
N MET A 296 -19.31 -9.79 2.55
CA MET A 296 -18.48 -10.40 3.56
C MET A 296 -19.38 -11.21 4.50
N ASN A 297 -18.99 -12.46 4.76
CA ASN A 297 -19.76 -13.43 5.54
C ASN A 297 -19.08 -13.79 6.89
N SER A 298 -17.98 -13.11 7.23
CA SER A 298 -17.23 -13.34 8.46
C SER A 298 -16.48 -12.07 8.88
N THR A 299 -16.07 -12.03 10.15
CA THR A 299 -15.11 -11.03 10.66
C THR A 299 -13.68 -11.34 10.19
N GLY A 300 -12.82 -10.34 10.23
CA GLY A 300 -11.42 -10.42 9.82
C GLY A 300 -11.18 -9.91 8.40
N TRP A 301 -9.97 -10.15 7.89
CA TRP A 301 -9.60 -9.80 6.53
C TRP A 301 -10.16 -10.81 5.54
N THR A 302 -10.77 -10.29 4.48
CA THR A 302 -11.21 -11.05 3.31
C THR A 302 -10.62 -10.43 2.05
N THR A 303 -10.33 -11.26 1.05
CA THR A 303 -9.75 -10.83 -0.22
C THR A 303 -10.73 -11.10 -1.35
N HIS A 304 -10.92 -10.11 -2.22
CA HIS A 304 -11.84 -10.17 -3.35
C HIS A 304 -11.15 -9.62 -4.60
N THR A 305 -11.36 -10.28 -5.73
CA THR A 305 -10.94 -9.75 -7.04
C THR A 305 -12.03 -8.84 -7.58
N LEU A 306 -11.68 -7.63 -8.00
CA LEU A 306 -12.63 -6.63 -8.51
C LEU A 306 -12.69 -6.65 -10.03
N SER A 307 -13.90 -6.43 -10.55
CA SER A 307 -14.18 -6.20 -11.97
C SER A 307 -14.42 -4.71 -12.23
N PHE A 308 -14.06 -4.23 -13.43
CA PHE A 308 -14.34 -2.86 -13.86
C PHE A 308 -15.76 -2.73 -14.37
N ARG A 309 -16.68 -2.26 -13.53
CA ARG A 309 -18.08 -1.99 -13.93
C ARG A 309 -18.42 -0.51 -14.04
N LEU A 310 -17.54 0.37 -13.57
CA LEU A 310 -17.67 1.82 -13.74
C LEU A 310 -16.94 2.31 -15.00
N ASP A 311 -17.45 3.40 -15.56
CA ASP A 311 -16.82 4.11 -16.66
C ASP A 311 -15.57 4.88 -16.20
N GLU A 312 -14.69 5.13 -17.16
CA GLU A 312 -13.51 5.96 -16.96
C GLU A 312 -13.89 7.39 -16.59
N LEU A 313 -13.11 7.99 -15.70
CA LEU A 313 -13.31 9.39 -15.33
C LEU A 313 -13.03 10.30 -16.55
N PRO A 314 -13.72 11.44 -16.69
CA PRO A 314 -13.44 12.40 -17.76
C PRO A 314 -11.98 12.85 -17.82
N ARG A 315 -11.32 12.91 -16.66
CA ARG A 315 -9.90 13.19 -16.48
C ARG A 315 -8.98 12.22 -17.22
N SER A 316 -9.46 11.03 -17.60
CA SER A 316 -8.71 10.09 -18.43
C SER A 316 -8.26 10.73 -19.76
N ASN A 317 -9.11 11.57 -20.35
CA ASN A 317 -8.79 12.30 -21.58
C ASN A 317 -7.72 13.38 -21.38
N GLU A 318 -7.63 13.97 -20.18
CA GLU A 318 -6.64 15.01 -19.85
C GLU A 318 -5.22 14.41 -19.75
N PHE A 319 -5.11 13.22 -19.17
CA PHE A 319 -3.83 12.54 -18.95
C PHE A 319 -3.46 11.52 -20.04
N GLY A 320 -4.41 11.14 -20.91
CA GLY A 320 -4.24 10.05 -21.86
C GLY A 320 -4.03 8.69 -21.17
N LEU A 321 -4.56 8.52 -19.96
CA LEU A 321 -4.45 7.33 -19.13
C LEU A 321 -5.85 6.96 -18.61
N SER A 322 -6.16 5.67 -18.53
CA SER A 322 -7.44 5.21 -17.97
C SER A 322 -7.50 5.48 -16.46
N MET A 323 -8.19 6.55 -16.07
CA MET A 323 -8.34 7.00 -14.68
C MET A 323 -9.67 6.53 -14.10
N TYR A 324 -9.64 6.00 -12.88
CA TYR A 324 -10.83 5.54 -12.16
C TYR A 324 -10.85 6.09 -10.74
N ARG A 325 -12.06 6.20 -10.18
CA ARG A 325 -12.28 6.45 -8.75
C ARG A 325 -12.08 5.13 -8.00
N ILE A 326 -11.05 5.06 -7.16
CA ILE A 326 -10.74 3.90 -6.33
C ILE A 326 -11.10 4.19 -4.87
N GLY A 327 -11.94 3.33 -4.29
CA GLY A 327 -12.44 3.46 -2.93
C GLY A 327 -13.88 2.93 -2.84
N PRO A 328 -14.55 3.13 -1.69
CA PRO A 328 -16.00 2.94 -1.56
C PRO A 328 -16.77 3.75 -2.60
N ASP A 329 -17.70 3.11 -3.30
CA ASP A 329 -18.56 3.80 -4.26
C ASP A 329 -19.58 4.69 -3.53
N ASP A 330 -19.92 5.83 -4.13
CA ASP A 330 -21.04 6.66 -3.66
C ASP A 330 -22.38 6.13 -4.20
N SER A 331 -22.68 4.86 -3.90
CA SER A 331 -23.91 4.18 -4.29
C SER A 331 -25.00 4.33 -3.22
N GLU A 332 -26.27 4.27 -3.63
CA GLU A 332 -27.41 4.22 -2.68
C GLU A 332 -27.25 3.08 -1.67
N HIS A 333 -26.75 1.93 -2.12
CA HIS A 333 -26.50 0.79 -1.26
C HIS A 333 -25.48 1.09 -0.17
N ASN A 334 -24.33 1.68 -0.51
CA ASN A 334 -23.31 2.06 0.47
C ASN A 334 -23.83 3.13 1.44
N ARG A 335 -24.65 4.08 0.96
CA ARG A 335 -25.28 5.09 1.83
C ARG A 335 -26.24 4.49 2.85
N ILE A 336 -26.89 3.37 2.53
CA ILE A 336 -27.84 2.67 3.39
C ILE A 336 -27.18 1.60 4.27
N HIS A 337 -26.07 0.99 3.86
CA HIS A 337 -25.53 -0.20 4.55
C HIS A 337 -24.20 0.03 5.27
N LEU A 338 -23.51 1.15 5.01
CA LEU A 338 -22.27 1.47 5.73
C LEU A 338 -22.54 2.09 7.10
N TYR A 339 -21.51 2.03 7.95
CA TYR A 339 -21.60 2.26 9.38
C TYR A 339 -22.16 3.63 9.77
N ILE A 340 -23.05 3.63 10.76
CA ILE A 340 -23.49 4.81 11.53
C ILE A 340 -23.21 4.51 13.01
N LYS A 341 -22.26 5.22 13.61
CA LYS A 341 -21.98 5.06 15.05
C LYS A 341 -23.14 5.63 15.86
N GLY A 342 -23.76 4.81 16.70
CA GLY A 342 -24.71 5.27 17.73
C GLY A 342 -26.17 5.39 17.30
N THR A 343 -26.53 4.95 16.10
CA THR A 343 -27.94 4.79 15.71
C THR A 343 -28.03 3.69 14.67
N ASP A 344 -28.88 2.71 14.94
CA ASP A 344 -29.33 1.78 13.92
C ASP A 344 -30.13 2.58 12.88
N ILE A 345 -29.99 2.23 11.59
CA ILE A 345 -30.86 2.78 10.53
C ILE A 345 -32.32 2.37 10.79
N ASP A 346 -32.52 1.31 11.59
CA ASP A 346 -33.82 0.82 12.06
C ASP A 346 -34.20 1.30 13.48
N GLY A 347 -33.41 2.17 14.12
CA GLY A 347 -33.74 2.76 15.43
C GLY A 347 -33.58 1.83 16.67
N SER A 348 -33.10 0.59 16.53
CA SER A 348 -32.70 -0.27 17.66
C SER A 348 -31.36 0.17 18.28
N SER A 349 -31.11 -0.19 19.55
CA SER A 349 -29.81 0.02 20.21
C SER A 349 -28.72 -0.88 19.56
N GLY A 350 -28.07 -0.36 18.50
CA GLY A 350 -27.14 -1.08 17.62
C GLY A 350 -25.75 -1.36 18.20
N ALA A 351 -25.66 -2.09 19.31
CA ALA A 351 -24.37 -2.38 19.97
C ALA A 351 -23.49 -3.43 19.23
N PHE A 352 -24.01 -4.13 18.21
CA PHE A 352 -23.41 -5.38 17.73
C PHE A 352 -23.37 -5.56 16.20
N LYS A 353 -23.51 -4.51 15.39
CA LYS A 353 -23.46 -4.65 13.92
C LYS A 353 -22.01 -4.72 13.41
N PRO A 354 -21.72 -5.56 12.40
CA PRO A 354 -20.41 -5.58 11.78
C PRO A 354 -20.17 -4.30 10.96
N TYR A 355 -18.91 -3.90 10.86
CA TYR A 355 -18.48 -2.70 10.16
C TYR A 355 -17.12 -2.91 9.47
N ILE A 356 -16.85 -2.07 8.46
CA ILE A 356 -15.60 -2.11 7.69
C ILE A 356 -14.54 -1.31 8.43
N ALA A 357 -13.64 -2.02 9.11
CA ALA A 357 -12.57 -1.45 9.92
C ALA A 357 -11.27 -1.21 9.14
N GLY A 358 -11.21 -1.58 7.86
CA GLY A 358 -10.05 -1.36 7.00
C GLY A 358 -10.33 -1.78 5.56
N LEU A 359 -9.73 -1.06 4.62
CA LEU A 359 -9.85 -1.31 3.19
C LEU A 359 -8.52 -1.01 2.50
N THR A 360 -8.00 -1.98 1.77
CA THR A 360 -6.82 -1.81 0.91
C THR A 360 -7.17 -2.30 -0.48
N ILE A 361 -6.94 -1.49 -1.51
CA ILE A 361 -7.08 -1.87 -2.92
C ILE A 361 -5.70 -1.84 -3.57
N ILE A 362 -5.25 -3.00 -4.04
CA ILE A 362 -3.96 -3.19 -4.71
C ILE A 362 -4.23 -3.62 -6.16
N GLY A 363 -3.64 -2.90 -7.11
CA GLY A 363 -3.60 -3.32 -8.50
C GLY A 363 -2.33 -4.10 -8.80
N VAL A 364 -2.46 -5.22 -9.49
CA VAL A 364 -1.38 -6.12 -9.91
C VAL A 364 -1.39 -6.20 -11.42
#